data_AF-A0A497NW68-F1
#
_entry.id   AF-A0A497NW68-F1
#
_cell.length_a   1.000
_cell.length_b   1.000
_cell.length_c   1.000
_cell.angle_alpha   90.00
_cell.angle_beta   90.00
_cell.angle_gamma   90.00
#
_symmetry.space_group_name_H-M   'P 1'
#
loop_
_entity.id
_entity.type
_entity.pdbx_description
1 polymer ?
#
loop_
_entity_poly.entity_id
_entity_poly.type
_entity_poly.pdbx_seq_one_letter_code
_entity_poly.pdbx_strand_id
1 'polypeptide(L)'
;LAIPSYYGLPPATFKAVIERAQGILKWVDREIRDLEGVWRDKPVVVAVVADGGGEMIIEYLRHLLRSAKVTLEHISYMKYGRSGFEGGLIEMPEVSLRVEELAREIYLKLIPRAS
;
A
#
# COMPACT_ATOMS: atom_id res chain seq x y z
N LEU A 1 3.89 1.81 1.86
CA LEU A 1 4.33 1.18 0.58
C LEU A 1 3.90 2.09 -0.56
N ALA A 2 4.79 2.38 -1.52
CA ALA A 2 4.44 3.11 -2.74
C ALA A 2 4.37 2.10 -3.91
N ILE A 3 3.23 2.03 -4.60
CA ILE A 3 2.99 1.02 -5.63
C ILE A 3 2.58 1.70 -6.93
N PRO A 4 3.37 1.60 -8.02
CA PRO A 4 2.94 2.07 -9.33
C PRO A 4 1.92 1.10 -9.93
N SER A 5 0.98 1.61 -10.72
CA SER A 5 0.04 0.78 -11.50
C SER A 5 0.66 0.33 -12.82
N TYR A 6 0.50 -0.96 -13.17
CA TYR A 6 0.73 -1.46 -14.53
C TYR A 6 -0.56 -2.11 -15.02
N TYR A 7 -1.23 -1.49 -16.00
CA TYR A 7 -2.49 -1.99 -16.57
C TYR A 7 -3.62 -2.24 -15.55
N GLY A 8 -3.69 -1.43 -14.48
CA GLY A 8 -4.72 -1.57 -13.44
C GLY A 8 -4.47 -2.72 -12.45
N LEU A 9 -3.28 -3.33 -12.50
CA LEU A 9 -2.82 -4.32 -11.55
C LEU A 9 -1.56 -3.82 -10.82
N PRO A 10 -1.32 -4.27 -9.58
CA PRO A 10 -0.04 -4.02 -8.94
C PRO A 10 1.10 -4.68 -9.74
N PRO A 11 2.33 -4.16 -9.68
CA PRO A 11 3.47 -4.72 -10.39
C PRO A 11 3.69 -6.18 -9.99
N ALA A 12 4.11 -7.03 -10.93
CA ALA A 12 4.45 -8.43 -10.63
C ALA A 12 5.51 -8.54 -9.53
N THR A 13 6.43 -7.58 -9.44
CA THR A 13 7.42 -7.44 -8.37
C THR A 13 6.78 -7.21 -7.01
N PHE A 14 5.69 -6.44 -6.93
CA PHE A 14 4.95 -6.24 -5.67
C PHE A 14 4.23 -7.51 -5.24
N LYS A 15 3.54 -8.18 -6.18
CA LYS A 15 2.92 -9.48 -5.94
C LYS A 15 3.96 -10.50 -5.44
N ALA A 16 5.13 -10.57 -6.09
CA ALA A 16 6.22 -11.45 -5.70
C ALA A 16 6.81 -11.10 -4.32
N VAL A 17 6.90 -9.82 -3.95
CA VAL A 17 7.37 -9.40 -2.61
C VAL A 17 6.36 -9.78 -1.53
N ILE A 18 5.06 -9.58 -1.76
CA ILE A 18 4.03 -10.01 -0.81
C ILE A 18 4.00 -11.53 -0.69
N GLU A 19 3.97 -12.26 -1.81
CA GLU A 19 3.98 -13.73 -1.80
C GLU A 19 5.25 -14.30 -1.15
N ARG A 20 6.40 -13.64 -1.35
CA ARG A 20 7.68 -14.04 -0.74
C ARG A 20 7.74 -13.70 0.74
N ALA A 21 7.25 -12.52 1.15
CA ALA A 21 7.13 -12.18 2.57
C ALA A 21 6.16 -13.14 3.28
N GLN A 22 5.04 -13.48 2.63
CA GLN A 22 4.09 -14.49 3.12
C GLN A 22 4.71 -15.90 3.18
N GLY A 23 5.48 -16.29 2.16
CA GLY A 23 6.16 -17.58 2.10
C GLY A 23 7.35 -17.74 3.05
N ILE A 24 8.02 -16.63 3.42
CA ILE A 24 9.14 -16.63 4.38
C ILE A 24 8.63 -16.55 5.83
N LEU A 25 7.57 -15.77 6.09
CA LEU A 25 7.18 -15.41 7.46
C LEU A 25 6.09 -16.31 8.09
N LYS A 26 5.42 -17.18 7.32
CA LYS A 26 4.39 -18.10 7.87
C LYS A 26 4.26 -19.43 7.13
N TRP A 27 5.26 -20.29 7.31
CA TRP A 27 4.98 -21.72 7.35
C TRP A 27 4.39 -22.04 8.73
N VAL A 28 3.14 -22.50 8.77
CA VAL A 28 2.57 -23.07 10.00
C VAL A 28 3.16 -24.48 10.19
N ASP A 29 3.29 -25.21 9.10
CA ASP A 29 4.09 -26.44 8.93
C ASP A 29 4.68 -26.50 7.51
N ARG A 30 5.10 -27.67 7.01
CA ARG A 30 5.73 -27.86 5.68
C ARG A 30 4.77 -27.77 4.48
N GLU A 31 3.45 -27.69 4.70
CA GLU A 31 2.41 -27.77 3.68
C GLU A 31 1.39 -26.62 3.78
N ILE A 32 1.23 -26.00 4.96
CA ILE A 32 0.20 -25.00 5.22
C ILE A 32 0.80 -23.60 5.35
N ARG A 33 0.29 -22.67 4.52
CA ARG A 33 0.60 -21.24 4.56
C ARG A 33 -0.59 -20.46 5.12
N ASP A 34 -0.41 -19.80 6.26
CA ASP A 34 -1.36 -18.80 6.76
C ASP A 34 -1.02 -17.43 6.16
N LEU A 35 -1.43 -17.22 4.92
CA LEU A 35 -1.14 -16.00 4.15
C LEU A 35 -1.77 -14.74 4.77
N GLU A 36 -2.87 -14.89 5.52
CA GLU A 36 -3.61 -13.80 6.14
C GLU A 36 -3.05 -13.40 7.49
N GLY A 37 -2.53 -14.36 8.25
CA GLY A 37 -2.06 -14.10 9.59
C GLY A 37 -0.74 -13.33 9.65
N VAL A 38 -0.02 -13.18 8.54
CA VAL A 38 1.13 -12.25 8.46
C VAL A 38 0.67 -10.81 8.64
N TRP A 39 -0.52 -10.49 8.12
CA TRP A 39 -1.05 -9.12 8.07
C TRP A 39 -2.05 -8.82 9.18
N ARG A 40 -2.52 -9.87 9.88
CA ARG A 40 -3.53 -9.77 10.93
C ARG A 40 -3.19 -8.68 11.94
N ASP A 41 -4.13 -7.75 12.11
CA ASP A 41 -4.08 -6.61 13.03
C ASP A 41 -2.92 -5.62 12.82
N LYS A 42 -2.05 -5.86 11.83
CA LYS A 42 -0.94 -4.97 11.54
C LYS A 42 -1.45 -3.70 10.89
N PRO A 43 -1.01 -2.53 11.35
CA PRO A 43 -1.29 -1.30 10.66
C PRO A 43 -0.51 -1.28 9.35
N VAL A 44 -1.19 -1.01 8.24
CA VAL A 44 -0.59 -0.96 6.90
C VAL A 44 -1.07 0.30 6.20
N VAL A 45 -0.15 1.06 5.63
CA VAL A 45 -0.46 2.22 4.79
C VAL A 45 0.12 2.01 3.40
N VAL A 46 -0.74 2.15 2.39
CA VAL A 46 -0.36 2.00 0.98
C VAL A 46 -0.80 3.23 0.21
N ALA A 47 0.14 3.86 -0.49
CA ALA A 47 -0.13 4.89 -1.48
C ALA A 47 0.08 4.29 -2.87
N VAL A 48 -0.99 4.27 -3.67
CA VAL A 48 -0.99 3.84 -5.07
C VAL A 48 -0.83 5.09 -5.92
N VAL A 49 0.23 5.14 -6.72
CA VAL A 49 0.46 6.28 -7.64
C VAL A 49 0.11 5.84 -9.05
N ALA A 50 -0.97 6.38 -9.61
CA ALA A 50 -1.50 5.98 -10.91
C ALA A 50 -2.42 7.03 -11.51
N ASP A 51 -2.33 7.29 -12.81
CA ASP A 51 -3.30 8.15 -13.52
C ASP A 51 -4.52 7.38 -14.03
N GLY A 52 -4.39 6.05 -14.15
CA GLY A 52 -5.47 5.14 -14.54
C GLY A 52 -5.37 3.81 -13.82
N GLY A 53 -6.52 3.19 -13.53
CA GLY A 53 -6.60 1.90 -12.86
C GLY A 53 -6.19 1.89 -11.38
N GLY A 54 -5.93 3.05 -10.78
CA GLY A 54 -5.58 3.17 -9.35
C GLY A 54 -6.68 2.59 -8.44
N GLU A 55 -7.95 2.91 -8.73
CA GLU A 55 -9.10 2.39 -7.98
C GLU A 55 -9.17 0.86 -7.98
N MET A 56 -8.91 0.21 -9.13
CA MET A 56 -8.88 -1.25 -9.21
C MET A 56 -7.78 -1.86 -8.33
N ILE A 57 -6.62 -1.20 -8.24
CA ILE A 57 -5.54 -1.63 -7.35
C ILE A 57 -5.92 -1.44 -5.89
N ILE A 58 -6.58 -0.33 -5.55
CA ILE A 58 -7.08 -0.08 -4.19
C ILE A 58 -8.07 -1.19 -3.78
N GLU A 59 -9.01 -1.56 -4.66
CA GLU A 59 -9.96 -2.65 -4.42
C GLU A 59 -9.25 -4.01 -4.25
N TYR A 60 -8.30 -4.32 -5.13
CA TYR A 60 -7.49 -5.54 -5.03
C TYR A 60 -6.73 -5.61 -3.70
N LEU A 61 -6.07 -4.52 -3.31
CA LEU A 61 -5.30 -4.42 -2.06
C LEU A 61 -6.22 -4.53 -0.84
N ARG A 62 -7.43 -3.96 -0.89
CA ARG A 62 -8.42 -4.07 0.17
C ARG A 62 -8.82 -5.53 0.42
N HIS A 63 -8.98 -6.31 -0.65
CA HIS A 63 -9.26 -7.74 -0.51
C HIS A 63 -8.05 -8.52 0.02
N LEU A 64 -6.86 -8.28 -0.55
CA LEU A 64 -5.63 -8.97 -0.17
C LEU A 64 -5.23 -8.72 1.29
N LEU A 65 -5.44 -7.49 1.78
CA LEU A 65 -5.05 -7.05 3.12
C LEU A 65 -6.25 -6.99 4.08
N ARG A 66 -7.32 -7.74 3.81
CA ARG A 66 -8.57 -7.71 4.61
C ARG A 66 -8.39 -7.98 6.11
N SER A 67 -7.35 -8.70 6.50
CA SER A 67 -7.02 -8.99 7.90
C SER A 67 -6.19 -7.89 8.58
N ALA A 68 -5.68 -6.92 7.83
CA ALA A 68 -4.85 -5.82 8.32
C ALA A 68 -5.69 -4.59 8.68
N LYS A 69 -5.09 -3.67 9.44
CA LYS A 69 -5.63 -2.33 9.69
C LYS A 69 -5.12 -1.39 8.59
N VAL A 70 -5.75 -1.46 7.43
CA VAL A 70 -5.27 -0.82 6.20
C VAL A 70 -5.77 0.62 6.05
N THR A 71 -4.87 1.50 5.64
CA THR A 71 -5.17 2.80 5.01
C THR A 71 -4.66 2.74 3.57
N LEU A 72 -5.54 3.01 2.62
CA LEU A 72 -5.24 2.96 1.20
C LEU A 72 -5.50 4.34 0.60
N GLU A 73 -4.49 4.89 -0.06
CA GLU A 73 -4.55 6.19 -0.73
C GLU A 73 -4.26 6.00 -2.21
N HIS A 74 -5.03 6.65 -3.07
CA HIS A 74 -4.73 6.77 -4.50
C HIS A 74 -4.31 8.21 -4.83
N ILE A 75 -3.13 8.34 -5.44
CA ILE A 75 -2.54 9.61 -5.87
C ILE A 75 -2.37 9.55 -7.40
N SER A 76 -2.82 10.59 -8.10
CA SER A 76 -2.75 10.70 -9.57
C SER A 76 -2.14 12.04 -9.96
N TYR A 77 -1.18 12.04 -10.89
CA TYR A 77 -0.65 13.25 -11.50
C TYR A 77 -1.74 14.03 -12.25
N MET A 78 -2.60 13.33 -13.00
CA MET A 78 -3.69 13.96 -13.76
C MET A 78 -4.71 14.67 -12.88
N LYS A 79 -4.99 14.15 -11.67
CA LYS A 79 -5.85 14.83 -10.69
C LYS A 79 -5.31 16.21 -10.31
N TYR A 80 -4.00 16.39 -10.40
CA TYR A 80 -3.30 17.63 -10.09
C TYR A 80 -2.87 18.41 -11.34
N GLY A 81 -3.42 18.07 -12.51
CA GLY A 81 -3.13 18.75 -13.77
C GLY A 81 -1.69 18.59 -14.26
N ARG A 82 -0.96 17.57 -13.77
CA ARG A 82 0.41 17.27 -14.18
C ARG A 82 0.47 15.99 -15.00
N SER A 83 1.51 15.89 -15.82
CA SER A 83 1.87 14.63 -16.47
C SER A 83 2.75 13.77 -15.57
N GLY A 84 2.46 12.48 -15.46
CA GLY A 84 3.35 11.53 -14.79
C GLY A 84 4.77 11.48 -15.37
N PHE A 85 4.94 11.87 -16.64
CA PHE A 85 6.26 11.98 -17.28
C PHE A 85 7.10 13.13 -16.70
N GLU A 86 6.46 14.24 -16.33
CA GLU A 86 7.16 15.40 -15.75
C GLU A 86 7.62 15.12 -14.32
N GLY A 87 6.99 14.15 -13.65
CA GLY A 87 7.29 13.82 -12.28
C GLY A 87 6.87 14.95 -11.31
N GLY A 88 7.50 14.94 -10.14
CA GLY A 88 7.38 16.07 -9.21
C GLY A 88 6.11 16.15 -8.36
N LEU A 89 5.40 15.04 -8.19
CA LEU A 89 4.26 14.96 -7.25
C LEU A 89 4.65 15.43 -5.85
N ILE A 90 5.84 15.07 -5.36
CA ILE A 90 6.26 15.42 -4.00
C ILE A 90 6.56 16.91 -3.82
N GLU A 91 6.87 17.64 -4.88
CA GLU A 91 7.06 19.09 -4.80
C GLU A 91 5.71 19.84 -4.73
N MET A 92 4.59 19.14 -4.96
CA MET A 92 3.26 19.72 -4.79
C MET A 92 2.91 19.75 -3.30
N PRO A 93 2.63 20.93 -2.72
CA PRO A 93 2.40 21.06 -1.28
C PRO A 93 1.30 20.14 -0.76
N GLU A 94 0.20 20.01 -1.50
CA GLU A 94 -0.94 19.15 -1.14
C GLU A 94 -0.61 17.66 -1.12
N VAL A 95 0.22 17.18 -2.04
CA VAL A 95 0.65 15.78 -2.09
C VAL A 95 1.68 15.51 -1.00
N SER A 96 2.63 16.44 -0.79
CA SER A 96 3.60 16.33 0.30
C SER A 96 2.91 16.26 1.66
N LEU A 97 1.97 17.19 1.93
CA LEU A 97 1.14 17.18 3.14
C LEU A 97 0.39 15.86 3.29
N ARG A 98 -0.21 15.35 2.21
CA ARG A 98 -0.94 14.08 2.28
C ARG A 98 -0.04 12.90 2.61
N VAL A 99 1.16 12.84 2.03
CA VAL A 99 2.16 11.81 2.34
C VAL A 99 2.63 11.92 3.79
N GLU A 100 2.84 13.13 4.30
CA GLU A 100 3.16 13.37 5.71
C GLU A 100 2.05 12.91 6.65
N GLU A 101 0.78 13.18 6.33
CA GLU A 101 -0.36 12.70 7.10
C GLU A 101 -0.42 11.17 7.15
N LEU A 102 -0.23 10.50 6.00
CA LEU A 102 -0.18 9.04 5.91
C LEU A 102 0.98 8.45 6.74
N ALA A 103 2.15 9.11 6.71
CA ALA A 103 3.30 8.72 7.52
C ALA A 103 3.02 8.92 9.02
N ARG A 104 2.37 10.02 9.41
CA ARG A 104 1.96 10.27 10.79
C ARG A 104 0.93 9.24 11.26
N GLU A 105 -0.01 8.89 10.40
CA GLU A 105 -1.05 7.91 10.70
C GLU A 105 -0.45 6.53 11.01
N ILE A 106 0.49 6.04 10.19
CA ILE A 106 1.15 4.77 10.49
C ILE A 106 1.98 4.86 11.77
N TYR A 107 2.70 5.96 11.99
CA TYR A 107 3.49 6.17 13.20
C TYR A 107 2.64 6.09 14.48
N LEU A 108 1.50 6.79 14.50
CA LEU A 108 0.57 6.75 15.64
C LEU A 108 -0.03 5.36 15.88
N LYS A 109 -0.19 4.54 14.83
CA LYS A 109 -0.67 3.16 14.95
C LYS A 109 0.43 2.19 15.43
N LEU A 110 1.71 2.55 15.30
CA LEU A 110 2.84 1.74 15.72
C LEU A 110 3.29 2.02 17.17
N ILE A 111 3.00 3.22 17.71
CA ILE A 111 3.29 3.52 19.11
C ILE A 111 2.40 2.65 20.01
N PRO A 112 2.98 1.86 20.93
CA PRO A 112 2.21 1.14 21.93
C PRO A 112 1.38 2.14 22.73
N ARG A 113 0.06 1.95 22.79
CA ARG A 113 -0.76 2.71 23.75
C ARG A 113 -0.25 2.32 25.14
N ALA A 114 0.23 3.31 25.91
CA ALA A 114 0.53 3.11 27.32
C ALA A 114 -0.71 2.50 27.97
N SER A 115 -0.51 1.36 28.64
CA SER A 115 -1.56 0.63 29.35
C SER A 115 -1.88 1.33 30.66
#